data_AF-A0A964QJV4-F1
#
_entry.id   AF-A0A964QJV4-F1
#
_cell.length_a   1.000
_cell.length_b   1.000
_cell.length_c   1.000
_cell.angle_alpha   90.00
_cell.angle_beta   90.00
_cell.angle_gamma   90.00
#
_symmetry.space_group_name_H-M   'P 1'
#
loop_
_entity.id
_entity.type
_entity.pdbx_description
1 polymer ?
#
loop_
_entity_poly.entity_id
_entity_poly.type
_entity_poly.pdbx_seq_one_letter_code
_entity_poly.pdbx_strand_id
1 'polypeptide(L)'
;MDVGDEFEVELWVDAENRPISGAAVFLSFDDQVLELAGNDRAGFAPFNPGSFLATGEVYRNTLLDESDPAAAATGTQVDYSVVRASDQGAGRIATIKLRAKTPVPQTVIRIDESGGHETRFFTPDGAHQPFQYIAPLQIQVRGIELTGFPQRLVLARGQIDSTSLQLDHFLFDPLYGPQDIKWDISPSPDLSLKFDAPNRRFLLQAPASSSLWEQLRLTATNPDGQSATATVEVFVNAAPQLHTELGLVAFAEDQLFEWPLDTAVDDPDSGPDRLQWQVEAPRNWAPPSVAPPAACVSLPARTGAARASSP
;
A
#
# COMPACT_ATOMS: atom_id res chain seq x y z
N MET A 1 1.69 14.76 -3.49
CA MET A 1 0.90 15.01 -4.70
C MET A 1 0.85 13.72 -5.49
N ASP A 2 -0.08 13.61 -6.42
CA ASP A 2 -0.28 12.41 -7.22
C ASP A 2 0.15 12.65 -8.67
N VAL A 3 0.46 11.59 -9.41
CA VAL A 3 0.74 11.70 -10.84
C VAL A 3 -0.45 12.36 -11.54
N GLY A 4 -0.16 13.32 -12.42
CA GLY A 4 -1.15 14.13 -13.13
C GLY A 4 -1.49 15.45 -12.44
N ASP A 5 -1.20 15.58 -11.14
CA ASP A 5 -1.44 16.84 -10.42
C ASP A 5 -0.61 17.98 -11.04
N GLU A 6 -1.28 19.11 -11.27
CA GLU A 6 -0.61 20.39 -11.50
C GLU A 6 -0.51 21.16 -10.19
N PHE A 7 0.67 21.73 -9.91
CA PHE A 7 0.93 22.47 -8.68
C PHE A 7 1.83 23.69 -8.96
N GLU A 8 1.71 24.69 -8.09
CA GLU A 8 2.54 25.89 -8.16
C GLU A 8 3.66 25.82 -7.13
N VAL A 9 4.86 26.20 -7.56
CA VAL A 9 6.02 26.38 -6.70
C VAL A 9 6.32 27.87 -6.61
N GLU A 10 6.37 28.37 -5.39
CA GLU A 10 6.69 29.77 -5.14
C GLU A 10 8.18 29.95 -4.92
N LEU A 11 8.76 30.91 -5.65
CA LEU A 11 10.13 31.33 -5.45
C LEU A 11 10.17 32.54 -4.52
N TRP A 12 10.79 32.36 -3.36
CA TRP A 12 10.91 33.37 -2.32
C TRP A 12 12.34 33.87 -2.17
N VAL A 13 12.47 35.17 -1.94
CA VAL A 13 13.74 35.81 -1.56
C VAL A 13 13.53 36.49 -0.21
N ASP A 14 14.51 36.36 0.68
CA ASP A 14 14.61 37.12 1.92
C ASP A 14 15.90 37.93 1.90
N ALA A 15 15.75 39.26 1.80
CA ALA A 15 16.85 40.21 1.86
C ALA A 15 17.01 40.84 3.25
N GLU A 16 16.22 40.41 4.24
CA GLU A 16 16.13 40.99 5.58
C GLU A 16 16.00 42.53 5.51
N ASN A 17 16.95 43.26 6.11
CA ASN A 17 16.99 44.71 6.09
C ASN A 17 17.88 45.27 4.98
N ARG A 18 18.32 44.47 4.00
CA ARG A 18 19.19 44.95 2.91
C ARG A 18 18.33 45.34 1.70
N PRO A 19 18.46 46.57 1.17
CA PRO A 19 17.81 46.91 -0.08
C PRO A 19 18.46 46.14 -1.22
N ILE A 20 17.64 45.56 -2.09
CA ILE A 20 18.08 44.87 -3.30
C ILE A 20 17.40 45.48 -4.53
N SER A 21 18.09 45.40 -5.66
CA SER A 21 17.63 45.93 -6.96
C SER A 21 17.27 44.83 -7.95
N GLY A 22 17.35 43.56 -7.54
CA GLY A 22 17.04 42.44 -8.39
C GLY A 22 17.46 41.10 -7.79
N ALA A 23 17.06 40.03 -8.46
CA ALA A 23 17.48 38.67 -8.18
C ALA A 23 17.56 37.88 -9.49
N ALA A 24 18.50 36.93 -9.56
CA ALA A 24 18.58 35.90 -10.58
C ALA A 24 18.58 34.54 -9.88
N VAL A 25 17.72 33.63 -10.33
CA VAL A 25 17.58 32.29 -9.76
C VAL A 25 17.53 31.26 -10.87
N PHE A 26 18.32 30.21 -10.68
CA PHE A 26 18.42 29.06 -11.56
C PHE A 26 17.81 27.85 -10.86
N LEU A 27 16.84 27.20 -11.50
CA LEU A 27 16.23 25.99 -10.96
C LEU A 27 16.49 24.80 -11.88
N SER A 28 16.73 23.63 -11.27
CA SER A 28 16.75 22.34 -11.96
C SER A 28 15.84 21.32 -11.29
N PHE A 29 15.26 20.43 -12.09
CA PHE A 29 14.46 19.31 -11.60
C PHE A 29 14.47 18.14 -12.59
N ASP A 30 14.14 16.95 -12.08
CA ASP A 30 14.08 15.71 -12.86
C ASP A 30 12.89 15.74 -13.84
N ASP A 31 13.20 15.70 -15.14
CA ASP A 31 12.25 15.80 -16.25
C ASP A 31 11.49 14.50 -16.53
N GLN A 32 11.94 13.39 -15.96
CA GLN A 32 11.21 12.12 -15.95
C GLN A 32 10.10 12.16 -14.90
N VAL A 33 10.27 12.94 -13.83
CA VAL A 33 9.32 13.03 -12.72
C VAL A 33 8.38 14.22 -12.85
N LEU A 34 8.87 15.38 -13.27
CA LEU A 34 8.12 16.64 -13.34
C LEU A 34 8.24 17.26 -14.73
N GLU A 35 7.21 18.02 -15.14
CA GLU A 35 7.26 18.86 -16.34
C GLU A 35 6.70 20.26 -16.08
N LEU A 36 7.09 21.20 -16.94
CA LEU A 36 6.53 22.54 -16.98
C LEU A 36 5.09 22.50 -17.53
N ALA A 37 4.14 22.99 -16.75
CA ALA A 37 2.74 23.04 -17.18
C ALA A 37 2.57 24.12 -18.28
N GLY A 38 2.11 23.71 -19.47
CA GLY A 38 1.83 24.62 -20.58
C GLY A 38 3.03 24.96 -21.47
N ASN A 39 4.14 24.20 -21.37
CA ASN A 39 5.34 24.35 -22.21
C ASN A 39 5.09 24.10 -23.72
N ASP A 40 3.95 23.55 -24.07
CA ASP A 40 3.50 23.33 -25.45
C ASP A 40 3.03 24.61 -26.17
N ARG A 41 2.98 25.75 -25.46
CA ARG A 41 2.49 27.03 -25.99
C ARG A 41 3.59 27.85 -26.65
N ALA A 42 3.28 28.45 -27.80
CA ALA A 42 4.19 29.40 -28.45
C ALA A 42 4.44 30.62 -27.53
N GLY A 43 5.72 30.98 -27.35
CA GLY A 43 6.11 32.08 -26.46
C GLY A 43 6.00 31.73 -24.97
N PHE A 44 6.09 30.45 -24.62
CA PHE A 44 6.05 29.98 -23.24
C PHE A 44 7.11 30.67 -22.36
N ALA A 45 6.65 31.19 -21.22
CA ALA A 45 7.48 31.76 -20.17
C ALA A 45 7.25 30.93 -18.90
N PRO A 46 8.27 30.25 -18.34
CA PRO A 46 8.08 29.32 -17.22
C PRO A 46 7.50 29.95 -15.96
N PHE A 47 7.82 31.21 -15.70
CA PHE A 47 7.49 31.89 -14.46
C PHE A 47 6.41 32.96 -14.63
N ASN A 48 5.51 33.04 -13.65
CA ASN A 48 4.67 34.21 -13.44
C ASN A 48 5.33 35.14 -12.42
N PRO A 49 5.56 36.43 -12.72
CA PRO A 49 6.17 37.37 -11.78
C PRO A 49 5.40 37.50 -10.46
N GLY A 50 6.15 37.63 -9.37
CA GLY A 50 5.64 37.78 -8.02
C GLY A 50 5.38 39.24 -7.62
N SER A 51 5.06 39.44 -6.35
CA SER A 51 4.81 40.77 -5.78
C SER A 51 6.07 41.44 -5.23
N PHE A 52 7.12 40.66 -4.94
CA PHE A 52 8.43 41.17 -4.56
C PHE A 52 9.28 41.41 -5.81
N LEU A 53 10.02 42.52 -5.85
CA LEU A 53 10.71 43.04 -7.04
C LEU A 53 9.77 43.39 -8.21
N ALA A 54 8.48 43.61 -7.93
CA ALA A 54 7.45 43.81 -8.95
C ALA A 54 7.63 45.10 -9.78
N THR A 55 8.40 46.08 -9.29
CA THR A 55 8.72 47.30 -10.04
C THR A 55 9.88 47.09 -11.04
N GLY A 56 10.53 45.93 -11.00
CA GLY A 56 11.68 45.62 -11.84
C GLY A 56 11.32 45.17 -13.25
N GLU A 57 12.37 45.08 -14.07
CA GLU A 57 12.33 44.52 -15.41
C GLU A 57 12.66 43.03 -15.35
N VAL A 58 11.75 42.17 -15.82
CA VAL A 58 12.02 40.73 -16.00
C VAL A 58 13.03 40.60 -17.15
N TYR A 59 14.29 40.36 -16.80
CA TYR A 59 15.39 40.26 -17.76
C TYR A 59 15.48 38.86 -18.37
N ARG A 60 15.16 37.82 -17.58
CA ARG A 60 15.07 36.42 -18.07
C ARG A 60 13.90 35.69 -17.44
N ASN A 61 13.28 34.85 -18.25
CA ASN A 61 12.19 33.96 -17.89
C ASN A 61 12.11 32.87 -18.96
N THR A 62 13.06 31.94 -18.92
CA THR A 62 13.33 31.04 -20.04
C THR A 62 13.59 29.62 -19.56
N LEU A 63 13.08 28.67 -20.33
CA LEU A 63 13.55 27.28 -20.32
C LEU A 63 14.93 27.25 -21.00
N LEU A 64 15.93 26.69 -20.32
CA LEU A 64 17.27 26.57 -20.88
C LEU A 64 17.33 25.38 -21.85
N ASP A 65 17.98 25.60 -22.98
CA ASP A 65 18.32 24.54 -23.93
C ASP A 65 19.47 23.70 -23.36
N GLU A 66 19.44 22.38 -23.54
CA GLU A 66 20.51 21.49 -23.05
C GLU A 66 21.89 21.81 -23.65
N SER A 67 21.93 22.48 -24.80
CA SER A 67 23.17 22.94 -25.43
C SER A 67 23.68 24.29 -24.88
N ASP A 68 22.91 24.97 -24.03
CA ASP A 68 23.34 26.21 -23.38
C ASP A 68 24.52 25.90 -22.43
N PRO A 69 25.66 26.61 -22.53
CA PRO A 69 26.76 26.44 -21.57
C PRO A 69 26.37 26.68 -20.11
N ALA A 70 25.26 27.39 -19.86
CA ALA A 70 24.68 27.58 -18.54
C ALA A 70 23.85 26.38 -18.05
N ALA A 71 23.41 25.48 -18.94
CA ALA A 71 22.61 24.30 -18.63
C ALA A 71 23.49 23.15 -18.09
N ALA A 72 24.23 23.41 -17.01
CA ALA A 72 25.22 22.47 -16.47
C ALA A 72 24.64 21.37 -15.56
N ALA A 73 23.39 21.49 -15.12
CA ALA A 73 22.71 20.49 -14.29
C ALA A 73 22.02 19.40 -15.14
N THR A 74 21.67 18.28 -14.51
CA THR A 74 20.86 17.23 -15.15
C THR A 74 19.38 17.56 -15.03
N GLY A 75 18.60 17.24 -16.07
CA GLY A 75 17.16 17.44 -16.10
C GLY A 75 16.77 18.81 -16.68
N THR A 76 15.51 19.17 -16.47
CA THR A 76 14.97 20.45 -16.96
C THR A 76 15.54 21.60 -16.14
N GLN A 77 16.01 22.65 -16.82
CA GLN A 77 16.59 23.84 -16.20
C GLN A 77 15.86 25.11 -16.64
N VAL A 78 15.59 26.02 -15.70
CA VAL A 78 14.89 27.28 -15.97
C VAL A 78 15.61 28.46 -15.32
N ASP A 79 15.66 29.60 -16.02
CA ASP A 79 16.31 30.84 -15.60
C ASP A 79 15.26 31.94 -15.40
N TYR A 80 15.20 32.49 -14.18
CA TYR A 80 14.40 33.65 -13.85
C TYR A 80 15.30 34.77 -13.32
N SER A 81 15.19 35.96 -13.91
CA SER A 81 15.86 37.15 -13.36
C SER A 81 15.02 38.40 -13.50
N VAL A 82 15.06 39.21 -12.44
CA VAL A 82 14.48 40.54 -12.36
C VAL A 82 15.58 41.50 -11.96
N VAL A 83 15.68 42.64 -12.65
CA VAL A 83 16.67 43.69 -12.41
C VAL A 83 16.01 45.05 -12.33
N ARG A 84 16.74 46.06 -11.84
CA ARG A 84 16.26 47.46 -11.76
C ARG A 84 14.98 47.62 -10.91
N ALA A 85 14.74 46.70 -9.99
CA ALA A 85 13.71 46.81 -8.96
C ALA A 85 14.20 47.66 -7.78
N SER A 86 13.35 47.82 -6.77
CA SER A 86 13.71 48.42 -5.49
C SER A 86 12.84 47.84 -4.39
N ASP A 87 13.35 46.84 -3.67
CA ASP A 87 12.65 46.24 -2.53
C ASP A 87 13.60 45.93 -1.37
N GLN A 88 13.02 45.66 -0.21
CA GLN A 88 13.68 45.28 1.03
C GLN A 88 12.74 44.32 1.79
N GLY A 89 13.29 43.41 2.59
CA GLY A 89 12.51 42.40 3.31
C GLY A 89 12.44 41.08 2.55
N ALA A 90 11.36 40.34 2.77
CA ALA A 90 11.13 39.06 2.15
C ALA A 90 9.86 39.06 1.31
N GLY A 91 9.88 38.31 0.22
CA GLY A 91 8.70 38.16 -0.62
C GLY A 91 8.88 37.21 -1.78
N ARG A 92 7.74 36.86 -2.38
CA ARG A 92 7.66 36.00 -3.56
C ARG A 92 8.06 36.78 -4.81
N ILE A 93 9.10 36.34 -5.50
CA ILE A 93 9.60 36.97 -6.73
C ILE A 93 9.00 36.34 -7.99
N ALA A 94 8.58 35.07 -7.92
CA ALA A 94 7.91 34.38 -9.02
C ALA A 94 7.15 33.14 -8.56
N THR A 95 6.26 32.62 -9.41
CA THR A 95 5.74 31.24 -9.32
C THR A 95 6.02 30.48 -10.61
N ILE A 96 6.27 29.18 -10.48
CA ILE A 96 6.38 28.25 -11.60
C ILE A 96 5.32 27.16 -11.44
N LYS A 97 4.66 26.80 -12.54
CA LYS A 97 3.62 25.77 -12.54
C LYS A 97 4.18 24.48 -13.13
N LEU A 98 4.11 23.40 -12.36
CA LEU A 98 4.63 22.09 -12.71
C LEU A 98 3.53 21.05 -12.72
N ARG A 99 3.74 19.95 -13.45
CA ARG A 99 2.91 18.76 -13.42
C ARG A 99 3.73 17.53 -13.05
N ALA A 100 3.17 16.66 -12.22
CA ALA A 100 3.78 15.39 -11.86
C ALA A 100 3.54 14.32 -12.94
N LYS A 101 4.60 13.63 -13.38
CA LYS A 101 4.57 12.61 -14.46
C LYS A 101 4.75 11.19 -13.96
N THR A 102 5.74 10.98 -13.10
CA THR A 102 6.17 9.64 -12.69
C THR A 102 6.17 9.55 -11.17
N PRO A 103 5.65 8.46 -10.58
CA PRO A 103 5.63 8.31 -9.14
C PRO A 103 7.05 8.11 -8.62
N VAL A 104 7.38 8.79 -7.53
CA VAL A 104 8.68 8.67 -6.87
C VAL A 104 8.52 8.99 -5.38
N PRO A 105 9.13 8.20 -4.47
CA PRO A 105 9.04 8.47 -3.04
C PRO A 105 9.66 9.82 -2.66
N GLN A 106 10.63 10.31 -3.45
CA GLN A 106 11.25 11.61 -3.25
C GLN A 106 11.87 12.14 -4.56
N THR A 107 11.57 13.39 -4.91
CA THR A 107 12.29 14.21 -5.90
C THR A 107 12.57 15.59 -5.31
N VAL A 108 13.44 16.36 -5.96
CA VAL A 108 13.88 17.68 -5.49
C VAL A 108 13.87 18.68 -6.64
N ILE A 109 13.27 19.84 -6.40
CA ILE A 109 13.50 21.04 -7.20
C ILE A 109 14.66 21.79 -6.54
N ARG A 110 15.76 21.86 -7.26
CA ARG A 110 17.00 22.47 -6.78
C ARG A 110 17.06 23.92 -7.21
N ILE A 111 17.78 24.70 -6.42
CA ILE A 111 18.28 26.02 -6.81
C ILE A 111 19.77 25.81 -7.08
N ASP A 112 20.20 26.13 -8.28
CA ASP A 112 21.56 25.88 -8.74
C ASP A 112 22.48 27.09 -8.46
N GLU A 113 23.66 26.79 -7.93
CA GLU A 113 24.64 27.80 -7.49
C GLU A 113 25.90 27.84 -8.35
N SER A 114 26.11 26.85 -9.22
CA SER A 114 27.34 26.69 -10.00
C SER A 114 27.05 26.57 -11.50
N GLY A 115 27.79 27.32 -12.33
CA GLY A 115 27.68 27.26 -13.79
C GLY A 115 28.03 28.58 -14.45
N GLY A 116 27.80 28.70 -15.77
CA GLY A 116 27.96 29.97 -16.48
C GLY A 116 26.98 31.04 -16.00
N HIS A 117 25.87 30.63 -15.39
CA HIS A 117 24.91 31.51 -14.72
C HIS A 117 24.74 31.09 -13.25
N GLU A 118 24.61 32.08 -12.36
CA GLU A 118 24.64 31.88 -10.90
C GLU A 118 23.40 32.49 -10.23
N THR A 119 22.87 31.78 -9.23
CA THR A 119 21.81 32.30 -8.35
C THR A 119 22.37 33.37 -7.41
N ARG A 120 21.87 34.60 -7.54
CA ARG A 120 22.43 35.80 -6.89
C ARG A 120 21.40 36.91 -6.75
N PHE A 121 21.65 37.87 -5.86
CA PHE A 121 20.90 39.12 -5.81
C PHE A 121 21.75 40.30 -6.26
N PHE A 122 21.08 41.37 -6.70
CA PHE A 122 21.71 42.61 -7.13
C PHE A 122 21.50 43.69 -6.08
N THR A 123 22.53 44.49 -5.81
CA THR A 123 22.47 45.64 -4.91
C THR A 123 22.14 46.92 -5.67
N PRO A 124 21.62 47.97 -5.01
CA PRO A 124 21.26 49.23 -5.69
C PRO A 124 22.42 49.94 -6.41
N ASP A 125 23.67 49.66 -6.02
CA ASP A 125 24.89 50.17 -6.66
C ASP A 125 25.30 49.38 -7.92
N GLY A 126 24.53 48.36 -8.30
CA GLY A 126 24.79 47.51 -9.47
C GLY A 126 25.76 46.36 -9.23
N ALA A 127 26.27 46.19 -8.00
CA ALA A 127 26.99 44.99 -7.63
C ALA A 127 26.03 43.79 -7.47
N HIS A 128 26.59 42.60 -7.35
CA HIS A 128 25.84 41.38 -7.10
C HIS A 128 26.55 40.50 -6.06
N GLN A 129 25.77 39.71 -5.33
CA GLN A 129 26.26 38.82 -4.28
C GLN A 129 25.47 37.51 -4.31
N PRO A 130 26.09 36.37 -3.94
CA PRO A 130 25.37 35.12 -3.79
C PRO A 130 24.43 35.18 -2.58
N PHE A 131 23.40 34.34 -2.59
CA PHE A 131 22.58 34.11 -1.39
C PHE A 131 23.35 33.28 -0.36
N GLN A 132 23.16 33.56 0.92
CA GLN A 132 23.83 32.80 2.00
C GLN A 132 23.11 31.49 2.33
N TYR A 133 21.79 31.47 2.13
CA TYR A 133 20.94 30.33 2.44
C TYR A 133 20.04 30.06 1.26
N ILE A 134 20.03 28.80 0.84
CA ILE A 134 19.23 28.31 -0.28
C ILE A 134 18.52 27.04 0.21
N ALA A 135 17.20 27.00 0.03
CA ALA A 135 16.36 25.90 0.45
C ALA A 135 15.73 25.24 -0.79
N PRO A 136 16.15 24.02 -1.17
CA PRO A 136 15.49 23.28 -2.23
C PRO A 136 14.13 22.77 -1.76
N LEU A 137 13.22 22.48 -2.71
CA LEU A 137 11.91 21.92 -2.41
C LEU A 137 11.91 20.40 -2.63
N GLN A 138 11.65 19.64 -1.57
CA GLN A 138 11.47 18.19 -1.63
C GLN A 138 10.01 17.83 -1.88
N ILE A 139 9.77 16.87 -2.78
CA ILE A 139 8.44 16.48 -3.24
C ILE A 139 8.33 14.97 -3.26
N GLN A 140 7.17 14.44 -2.88
CA GLN A 140 6.77 13.05 -3.12
C GLN A 140 5.63 13.01 -4.15
N VAL A 141 5.77 12.14 -5.14
CA VAL A 141 4.75 11.89 -6.17
C VAL A 141 4.23 10.46 -6.02
N ARG A 142 2.94 10.30 -5.77
CA ARG A 142 2.27 8.99 -5.66
C ARG A 142 1.65 8.59 -7.00
N GLY A 143 1.59 7.29 -7.26
CA GLY A 143 0.99 6.72 -8.48
C GLY A 143 -0.07 5.69 -8.12
N ILE A 144 -0.21 4.66 -8.95
CA ILE A 144 -1.02 3.49 -8.60
C ILE A 144 -0.55 2.86 -7.27
N GLU A 145 -1.49 2.54 -6.39
CA GLU A 145 -1.23 1.95 -5.09
C GLU A 145 -2.23 0.82 -4.80
N LEU A 146 -1.75 -0.22 -4.09
CA LEU A 146 -2.58 -1.29 -3.55
C LEU A 146 -2.56 -1.25 -2.02
N THR A 147 -3.72 -1.12 -1.38
CA THR A 147 -3.84 -1.05 0.08
C THR A 147 -4.98 -1.92 0.59
N GLY A 148 -4.89 -2.40 1.83
CA GLY A 148 -5.99 -3.11 2.49
C GLY A 148 -6.18 -4.58 2.10
N PHE A 149 -5.31 -5.17 1.28
CA PHE A 149 -5.36 -6.61 0.98
C PHE A 149 -5.29 -7.46 2.26
N PRO A 150 -6.03 -8.57 2.34
CA PRO A 150 -5.85 -9.53 3.43
C PRO A 150 -4.44 -10.12 3.37
N GLN A 151 -3.70 -10.06 4.47
CA GLN A 151 -2.37 -10.65 4.53
C GLN A 151 -2.42 -12.19 4.50
N ARG A 152 -3.54 -12.75 4.97
CA ARG A 152 -3.77 -14.19 5.09
C ARG A 152 -5.20 -14.57 4.73
N LEU A 153 -5.33 -15.64 3.94
CA LEU A 153 -6.56 -16.35 3.68
C LEU A 153 -6.44 -17.77 4.20
N VAL A 154 -7.45 -18.24 4.93
CA VAL A 154 -7.55 -19.63 5.38
C VAL A 154 -8.77 -20.25 4.71
N LEU A 155 -8.56 -21.32 3.98
CA LEU A 155 -9.59 -22.02 3.21
C LEU A 155 -9.68 -23.47 3.67
N ALA A 156 -10.89 -23.99 3.77
CA ALA A 156 -11.09 -25.42 3.86
C ALA A 156 -10.71 -26.11 2.54
N ARG A 157 -10.28 -27.38 2.60
CA ARG A 157 -10.07 -28.19 1.38
C ARG A 157 -11.31 -28.15 0.47
N GLY A 158 -11.11 -27.87 -0.81
CA GLY A 158 -12.16 -27.75 -1.82
C GLY A 158 -13.00 -26.47 -1.75
N GLN A 159 -12.77 -25.58 -0.78
CA GLN A 159 -13.50 -24.32 -0.66
C GLN A 159 -13.22 -23.40 -1.86
N ILE A 160 -14.25 -22.68 -2.30
CA ILE A 160 -14.16 -21.58 -3.24
C ILE A 160 -14.33 -20.27 -2.46
N ASP A 161 -13.33 -19.41 -2.46
CA ASP A 161 -13.45 -18.02 -2.03
C ASP A 161 -13.76 -17.11 -3.21
N SER A 162 -14.76 -16.26 -3.02
CA SER A 162 -15.22 -15.27 -4.00
C SER A 162 -15.42 -13.89 -3.41
N THR A 163 -14.98 -13.68 -2.16
CA THR A 163 -15.30 -12.49 -1.38
C THR A 163 -14.07 -11.73 -0.90
N SER A 164 -12.95 -12.40 -0.64
CA SER A 164 -11.81 -11.75 0.00
C SER A 164 -10.95 -10.93 -0.97
N LEU A 165 -11.01 -11.24 -2.28
CA LEU A 165 -10.22 -10.58 -3.32
C LEU A 165 -11.10 -9.77 -4.29
N GLN A 166 -11.92 -8.87 -3.75
CA GLN A 166 -12.64 -7.85 -4.53
C GLN A 166 -11.68 -6.69 -4.86
N LEU A 167 -11.15 -6.66 -6.07
CA LEU A 167 -9.92 -5.93 -6.40
C LEU A 167 -10.08 -4.41 -6.34
N ASP A 168 -11.25 -3.92 -6.73
CA ASP A 168 -11.53 -2.49 -6.77
C ASP A 168 -11.51 -1.85 -5.37
N HIS A 169 -11.75 -2.62 -4.30
CA HIS A 169 -11.67 -2.13 -2.91
C HIS A 169 -10.26 -1.84 -2.43
N PHE A 170 -9.26 -2.40 -3.11
CA PHE A 170 -7.87 -2.33 -2.69
C PHE A 170 -7.03 -1.43 -3.58
N LEU A 171 -7.63 -0.82 -4.59
CA LEU A 171 -6.96 -0.09 -5.64
C LEU A 171 -7.15 1.41 -5.46
N PHE A 172 -6.06 2.14 -5.52
CA PHE A 172 -6.05 3.57 -5.75
C PHE A 172 -5.22 3.87 -7.00
N ASP A 173 -5.77 4.67 -7.90
CA ASP A 173 -5.03 5.25 -9.03
C ASP A 173 -5.53 6.69 -9.23
N PRO A 174 -4.63 7.69 -9.34
CA PRO A 174 -5.03 9.09 -9.43
C PRO A 174 -5.58 9.50 -10.81
N LEU A 175 -5.32 8.72 -11.86
CA LEU A 175 -5.67 9.05 -13.24
C LEU A 175 -6.73 8.14 -13.85
N TYR A 176 -6.77 6.87 -13.41
CA TYR A 176 -7.56 5.82 -14.05
C TYR A 176 -8.61 5.24 -13.12
N GLY A 177 -9.77 4.93 -13.68
CA GLY A 177 -10.80 4.21 -12.94
C GLY A 177 -10.43 2.74 -12.79
N PRO A 178 -11.05 2.00 -11.84
CA PRO A 178 -10.73 0.59 -11.65
C PRO A 178 -10.83 -0.24 -12.94
N GLN A 179 -11.82 0.04 -13.79
CA GLN A 179 -12.06 -0.69 -15.04
C GLN A 179 -10.90 -0.63 -16.04
N ASP A 180 -10.07 0.41 -15.97
CA ASP A 180 -8.92 0.60 -16.86
C ASP A 180 -7.69 -0.17 -16.39
N ILE A 181 -7.72 -0.70 -15.16
CA ILE A 181 -6.59 -1.40 -14.55
C ILE A 181 -6.57 -2.87 -14.95
N LYS A 182 -5.44 -3.29 -15.50
CA LYS A 182 -5.12 -4.69 -15.78
C LYS A 182 -4.63 -5.38 -14.51
N TRP A 183 -5.12 -6.58 -14.26
CA TRP A 183 -4.71 -7.42 -13.14
C TRP A 183 -4.03 -8.70 -13.61
N ASP A 184 -2.94 -9.04 -12.93
CA ASP A 184 -2.25 -10.32 -13.06
C ASP A 184 -2.07 -10.93 -11.66
N ILE A 185 -2.16 -12.25 -11.57
CA ILE A 185 -1.90 -13.02 -10.34
C ILE A 185 -0.85 -14.08 -10.64
N SER A 186 0.08 -14.31 -9.70
CA SER A 186 1.07 -15.37 -9.85
C SER A 186 0.37 -16.72 -10.05
N PRO A 187 0.81 -17.53 -11.04
CA PRO A 187 0.25 -18.86 -11.22
C PRO A 187 0.59 -19.73 -10.01
N SER A 188 -0.29 -20.68 -9.73
CA SER A 188 -0.14 -21.67 -8.67
C SER A 188 -0.39 -23.07 -9.27
N PRO A 189 0.39 -24.10 -8.90
CA PRO A 189 0.15 -25.46 -9.34
C PRO A 189 -1.04 -26.14 -8.64
N ASP A 190 -1.35 -25.77 -7.40
CA ASP A 190 -2.29 -26.49 -6.53
C ASP A 190 -3.63 -25.76 -6.30
N LEU A 191 -3.62 -24.42 -6.33
CA LEU A 191 -4.81 -23.57 -6.33
C LEU A 191 -5.33 -23.32 -7.75
N SER A 192 -6.65 -23.38 -7.91
CA SER A 192 -7.32 -22.90 -9.12
C SER A 192 -7.65 -21.41 -8.96
N LEU A 193 -7.09 -20.59 -9.85
CA LEU A 193 -7.22 -19.13 -9.83
C LEU A 193 -7.97 -18.68 -11.09
N LYS A 194 -9.08 -17.98 -10.92
CA LYS A 194 -9.88 -17.45 -12.04
C LYS A 194 -10.22 -15.98 -11.83
N PHE A 195 -9.92 -15.15 -12.83
CA PHE A 195 -10.40 -13.78 -12.85
C PHE A 195 -11.87 -13.72 -13.30
N ASP A 196 -12.73 -13.15 -12.46
CA ASP A 196 -14.13 -12.88 -12.73
C ASP A 196 -14.26 -11.42 -13.16
N ALA A 197 -14.04 -11.15 -14.46
CA ALA A 197 -13.97 -9.80 -15.00
C ALA A 197 -15.24 -8.96 -14.74
N PRO A 198 -16.48 -9.47 -14.89
CA PRO A 198 -17.69 -8.71 -14.57
C PRO A 198 -17.77 -8.21 -13.12
N ASN A 199 -17.26 -9.00 -12.16
CA ASN A 199 -17.27 -8.66 -10.74
C ASN A 199 -15.91 -8.17 -10.21
N ARG A 200 -14.92 -8.00 -11.10
CA ARG A 200 -13.59 -7.45 -10.80
C ARG A 200 -12.95 -8.11 -9.56
N ARG A 201 -12.95 -9.44 -9.53
CA ARG A 201 -12.42 -10.24 -8.42
C ARG A 201 -11.67 -11.47 -8.88
N PHE A 202 -10.80 -11.99 -8.03
CA PHE A 202 -10.27 -13.35 -8.20
C PHE A 202 -11.12 -14.35 -7.43
N LEU A 203 -11.48 -15.44 -8.11
CA LEU A 203 -12.04 -16.64 -7.52
C LEU A 203 -10.89 -17.60 -7.22
N LEU A 204 -10.75 -17.97 -5.95
CA LEU A 204 -9.73 -18.89 -5.47
C LEU A 204 -10.42 -20.19 -5.08
N GLN A 205 -9.98 -21.30 -5.65
CA GLN A 205 -10.45 -22.62 -5.26
C GLN A 205 -9.29 -23.44 -4.70
N ALA A 206 -9.44 -23.84 -3.44
CA ALA A 206 -8.52 -24.72 -2.75
C ALA A 206 -8.61 -26.16 -3.31
N PRO A 207 -7.49 -26.93 -3.33
CA PRO A 207 -7.54 -28.33 -3.68
C PRO A 207 -8.37 -29.11 -2.68
N ALA A 208 -9.06 -30.16 -3.16
CA ALA A 208 -9.94 -30.97 -2.33
C ALA A 208 -9.20 -32.00 -1.47
N SER A 209 -8.00 -32.41 -1.88
CA SER A 209 -7.31 -33.57 -1.32
C SER A 209 -6.03 -33.25 -0.54
N SER A 210 -5.58 -31.99 -0.54
CA SER A 210 -4.32 -31.58 0.07
C SER A 210 -4.47 -30.29 0.84
N SER A 211 -3.64 -30.16 1.87
CA SER A 211 -3.41 -28.92 2.59
C SER A 211 -2.14 -28.27 2.06
N LEU A 212 -2.10 -26.95 2.05
CA LEU A 212 -0.98 -26.20 1.49
C LEU A 212 -0.81 -24.86 2.17
N TRP A 213 0.39 -24.33 2.04
CA TRP A 213 0.72 -22.95 2.33
C TRP A 213 1.43 -22.36 1.11
N GLU A 214 0.87 -21.28 0.55
CA GLU A 214 1.40 -20.63 -0.63
C GLU A 214 1.26 -19.11 -0.53
N GLN A 215 2.16 -18.37 -1.18
CA GLN A 215 2.07 -16.92 -1.30
C GLN A 215 1.68 -16.55 -2.73
N LEU A 216 0.54 -15.87 -2.87
CA LEU A 216 0.08 -15.31 -4.14
C LEU A 216 0.56 -13.86 -4.27
N ARG A 217 1.08 -13.49 -5.45
CA ARG A 217 1.46 -12.13 -5.81
C ARG A 217 0.44 -11.58 -6.81
N LEU A 218 -0.23 -10.49 -6.44
CA LEU A 218 -1.15 -9.76 -7.29
C LEU A 218 -0.46 -8.50 -7.82
N THR A 219 -0.62 -8.23 -9.11
CA THR A 219 -0.07 -7.03 -9.76
C THR A 219 -1.19 -6.28 -10.47
N ALA A 220 -1.35 -5.00 -10.14
CA ALA A 220 -2.22 -4.07 -10.84
C ALA A 220 -1.36 -3.20 -11.76
N THR A 221 -1.77 -2.99 -13.00
CA THR A 221 -1.07 -2.14 -13.98
C THR A 221 -2.03 -1.21 -14.68
N ASN A 222 -1.72 0.09 -14.69
CA ASN A 222 -2.54 1.10 -15.36
C ASN A 222 -2.12 1.30 -16.84
N PRO A 223 -2.91 2.02 -17.65
CA PRO A 223 -2.62 2.27 -19.06
C PRO A 223 -1.29 3.00 -19.33
N ASP A 224 -0.80 3.79 -18.38
CA ASP A 224 0.51 4.45 -18.45
C ASP A 224 1.68 3.51 -18.09
N GLY A 225 1.39 2.25 -17.78
CA GLY A 225 2.39 1.23 -17.47
C GLY A 225 2.93 1.27 -16.04
N GLN A 226 2.35 2.09 -15.15
CA GLN A 226 2.67 2.04 -13.73
C GLN A 226 2.07 0.78 -13.11
N SER A 227 2.80 0.15 -12.19
CA SER A 227 2.34 -1.06 -11.52
C SER A 227 2.48 -0.99 -10.01
N ALA A 228 1.51 -1.58 -9.31
CA ALA A 228 1.56 -1.83 -7.87
C ALA A 228 1.39 -3.32 -7.60
N THR A 229 1.94 -3.81 -6.49
CA THR A 229 1.95 -5.24 -6.14
C THR A 229 1.52 -5.45 -4.70
N ALA A 230 0.71 -6.49 -4.48
CA ALA A 230 0.35 -6.99 -3.15
C ALA A 230 0.64 -8.50 -3.06
N THR A 231 0.90 -8.98 -1.84
CA THR A 231 1.05 -10.41 -1.55
C THR A 231 0.00 -10.87 -0.55
N VAL A 232 -0.48 -12.10 -0.73
CA VAL A 232 -1.48 -12.75 0.12
C VAL A 232 -0.99 -14.15 0.44
N GLU A 233 -0.90 -14.51 1.72
CA GLU A 233 -0.65 -15.88 2.14
C GLU A 233 -1.95 -16.68 2.10
N VAL A 234 -1.95 -17.83 1.44
CA VAL A 234 -3.08 -18.76 1.41
C VAL A 234 -2.72 -20.02 2.17
N PHE A 235 -3.57 -20.39 3.11
CA PHE A 235 -3.48 -21.62 3.88
C PHE A 235 -4.71 -22.46 3.57
N VAL A 236 -4.50 -23.72 3.22
CA VAL A 236 -5.57 -24.69 3.05
C VAL A 236 -5.44 -25.73 4.14
N ASN A 237 -6.53 -25.97 4.88
CA ASN A 237 -6.60 -27.00 5.90
C ASN A 237 -7.94 -27.76 5.84
N ALA A 238 -8.01 -28.87 6.56
CA ALA A 238 -9.21 -29.63 6.84
C ALA A 238 -9.52 -29.53 8.33
N ALA A 239 -10.81 -29.47 8.66
CA ALA A 239 -11.24 -29.66 10.04
C ALA A 239 -11.23 -31.17 10.37
N PRO A 240 -11.03 -31.54 11.65
CA PRO A 240 -11.23 -32.91 12.11
C PRO A 240 -12.67 -33.37 11.78
N GLN A 241 -12.81 -34.59 11.25
CA GLN A 241 -14.10 -35.19 10.92
C GLN A 241 -14.39 -36.36 11.84
N LEU A 242 -15.46 -36.26 12.62
CA LEU A 242 -15.95 -37.37 13.44
C LEU A 242 -16.59 -38.43 12.55
N HIS A 243 -16.31 -39.70 12.86
CA HIS A 243 -16.96 -40.83 12.23
C HIS A 243 -18.42 -40.90 12.71
N THR A 244 -19.36 -41.04 11.78
CA THR A 244 -20.81 -41.01 12.09
C THR A 244 -21.30 -42.27 12.82
N GLU A 245 -20.52 -43.34 12.83
CA GLU A 245 -20.88 -44.64 13.42
C GLU A 245 -20.14 -44.88 14.75
N LEU A 246 -20.43 -44.03 15.74
CA LEU A 246 -19.98 -44.28 17.11
C LEU A 246 -20.69 -45.48 17.77
N GLY A 247 -21.79 -45.95 17.18
CA GLY A 247 -22.50 -47.15 17.60
C GLY A 247 -23.22 -47.02 18.94
N LEU A 248 -24.07 -48.00 19.24
CA LEU A 248 -24.69 -48.15 20.55
C LEU A 248 -23.72 -48.87 21.47
N VAL A 249 -23.32 -48.21 22.56
CA VAL A 249 -22.44 -48.81 23.56
C VAL A 249 -23.27 -49.37 24.72
N ALA A 250 -23.01 -50.63 25.07
CA ALA A 250 -23.58 -51.28 26.25
C ALA A 250 -22.45 -51.68 27.20
N PHE A 251 -22.55 -51.26 28.46
CA PHE A 251 -21.62 -51.59 29.53
C PHE A 251 -22.41 -51.72 30.85
N ALA A 252 -21.86 -52.44 31.82
CA ALA A 252 -22.53 -52.65 33.09
C ALA A 252 -22.55 -51.37 33.95
N GLU A 253 -23.57 -51.24 34.80
CA GLU A 253 -23.58 -50.23 35.87
C GLU A 253 -22.32 -50.40 36.75
N ASP A 254 -21.81 -49.28 37.28
CA ASP A 254 -20.60 -49.23 38.12
C ASP A 254 -19.30 -49.70 37.43
N GLN A 255 -19.31 -49.88 36.11
CA GLN A 255 -18.10 -50.12 35.33
C GLN A 255 -17.65 -48.88 34.57
N LEU A 256 -16.32 -48.72 34.49
CA LEU A 256 -15.68 -47.74 33.62
C LEU A 256 -15.77 -48.26 32.18
N PHE A 257 -16.32 -47.45 31.29
CA PHE A 257 -16.23 -47.65 29.85
C PHE A 257 -15.19 -46.69 29.28
N GLU A 258 -14.22 -47.24 28.55
CA GLU A 258 -13.20 -46.48 27.82
C GLU A 258 -13.59 -46.39 26.34
N TRP A 259 -13.73 -45.16 25.86
CA TRP A 259 -13.98 -44.86 24.45
C TRP A 259 -12.67 -44.47 23.77
N PRO A 260 -12.19 -45.22 22.75
CA PRO A 260 -11.02 -44.83 21.98
C PRO A 260 -11.38 -43.65 21.06
N LEU A 261 -10.91 -42.46 21.39
CA LEU A 261 -11.26 -41.23 20.68
C LEU A 261 -10.44 -41.07 19.39
N ASP A 262 -9.19 -41.54 19.40
CA ASP A 262 -8.29 -41.48 18.25
C ASP A 262 -8.81 -42.26 17.03
N THR A 263 -9.66 -43.27 17.25
CA THR A 263 -10.30 -44.05 16.16
C THR A 263 -11.62 -43.45 15.70
N ALA A 264 -12.13 -42.42 16.39
CA ALA A 264 -13.44 -41.82 16.15
C ALA A 264 -13.36 -40.57 15.25
N VAL A 265 -12.16 -40.16 14.85
CA VAL A 265 -11.91 -38.92 14.11
C VAL A 265 -10.83 -39.13 13.06
N ASP A 266 -11.03 -38.52 11.91
CA ASP A 266 -9.98 -38.32 10.91
C ASP A 266 -9.62 -36.83 10.85
N ASP A 267 -8.36 -36.50 11.10
CA ASP A 267 -7.79 -35.20 10.79
C ASP A 267 -6.57 -35.44 9.89
N PRO A 268 -6.63 -35.06 8.60
CA PRO A 268 -5.53 -35.29 7.68
C PRO A 268 -4.36 -34.30 7.85
N ASP A 269 -4.47 -33.30 8.72
CA ASP A 269 -3.48 -32.24 8.95
C ASP A 269 -2.80 -32.33 10.32
N SER A 270 -3.44 -32.96 11.30
CA SER A 270 -2.94 -33.06 12.67
C SER A 270 -2.91 -34.50 13.18
N GLY A 271 -1.89 -34.82 14.00
CA GLY A 271 -1.87 -36.06 14.76
C GLY A 271 -2.95 -36.06 15.87
N PRO A 272 -3.39 -37.25 16.32
CA PRO A 272 -4.42 -37.37 17.36
C PRO A 272 -4.03 -36.72 18.69
N ASP A 273 -2.72 -36.63 18.97
CA ASP A 273 -2.14 -35.97 20.14
C ASP A 273 -2.40 -34.45 20.20
N ARG A 274 -2.79 -33.84 19.07
CA ARG A 274 -3.11 -32.41 18.97
C ARG A 274 -4.60 -32.11 19.07
N LEU A 275 -5.44 -33.13 19.13
CA LEU A 275 -6.88 -32.97 19.21
C LEU A 275 -7.32 -32.65 20.64
N GLN A 276 -8.23 -31.68 20.76
CA GLN A 276 -8.86 -31.34 22.03
C GLN A 276 -10.28 -31.91 22.05
N TRP A 277 -10.59 -32.62 23.11
CA TRP A 277 -11.83 -33.37 23.25
C TRP A 277 -12.67 -32.83 24.40
N GLN A 278 -13.97 -32.71 24.16
CA GLN A 278 -14.97 -32.42 25.19
C GLN A 278 -16.04 -33.49 25.13
N VAL A 279 -16.37 -34.07 26.28
CA VAL A 279 -17.42 -35.10 26.41
C VAL A 279 -18.46 -34.58 27.40
N GLU A 280 -19.72 -34.64 26.99
CA GLU A 280 -20.86 -34.29 27.85
C GLU A 280 -21.64 -35.56 28.17
N ALA A 281 -21.94 -35.77 29.46
CA ALA A 281 -22.75 -36.89 29.91
C ALA A 281 -24.08 -36.38 30.52
N PRO A 282 -25.15 -37.18 30.47
CA PRO A 282 -26.39 -36.88 31.19
C PRO A 282 -26.16 -36.64 32.68
N ARG A 283 -27.01 -35.81 33.32
CA ARG A 283 -26.86 -35.44 34.74
C ARG A 283 -26.84 -36.63 35.72
N ASN A 284 -27.43 -37.76 35.33
CA ASN A 284 -27.48 -38.97 36.12
C ASN A 284 -26.27 -39.89 35.86
N TRP A 285 -25.22 -39.44 35.19
CA TRP A 285 -23.98 -40.19 34.97
C TRP A 285 -22.87 -39.57 35.82
N ALA A 286 -21.82 -40.35 36.10
CA ALA A 286 -20.61 -39.75 36.67
C ALA A 286 -20.01 -38.76 35.66
N PRO A 287 -19.41 -37.64 36.12
CA PRO A 287 -18.73 -36.71 35.22
C PRO A 287 -17.69 -37.46 34.36
N PRO A 288 -17.75 -37.34 33.02
CA PRO A 288 -16.81 -38.01 32.16
C PRO A 288 -15.41 -37.40 32.36
N SER A 289 -14.39 -38.22 32.29
CA SER A 289 -12.99 -37.75 32.26
C SER A 289 -12.42 -38.00 30.87
N VAL A 290 -11.71 -37.03 30.33
CA VAL A 290 -11.11 -37.12 29.01
C VAL A 290 -9.60 -36.99 29.15
N ALA A 291 -8.89 -38.01 28.71
CA ALA A 291 -7.43 -38.04 28.66
C ALA A 291 -7.02 -38.75 27.37
N PRO A 292 -6.52 -38.03 26.34
CA PRO A 292 -6.11 -38.65 25.09
C PRO A 292 -5.20 -39.85 25.35
N PRO A 293 -5.44 -41.00 24.70
CA PRO A 293 -6.28 -41.20 23.51
C PRO A 293 -7.74 -41.61 23.78
N ALA A 294 -8.25 -41.50 25.03
CA ALA A 294 -9.56 -42.04 25.40
C ALA A 294 -10.43 -41.10 26.26
N ALA A 295 -11.74 -41.31 26.20
CA ALA A 295 -12.69 -40.79 27.19
C ALA A 295 -13.17 -41.93 28.09
N CYS A 296 -13.25 -41.67 29.39
CA CYS A 296 -13.79 -42.61 30.36
C CYS A 296 -15.15 -42.12 30.86
N VAL A 297 -16.14 -43.01 30.86
CA VAL A 297 -17.50 -42.72 31.32
C VAL A 297 -18.03 -43.87 32.18
N SER A 298 -18.86 -43.58 33.18
CA SER A 298 -19.51 -44.61 33.99
C SER A 298 -20.97 -44.26 34.32
N LEU A 299 -21.79 -45.31 34.40
CA LEU A 299 -23.18 -45.26 34.88
C LEU A 299 -23.18 -45.48 36.39
N PRO A 300 -23.94 -44.69 37.18
CA PRO A 300 -24.06 -44.95 38.60
C PRO A 300 -24.89 -46.21 38.85
N ALA A 301 -24.59 -46.90 39.95
CA ALA A 301 -25.37 -48.00 40.49
C ALA A 301 -26.87 -47.70 40.46
N ARG A 302 -27.69 -48.66 40.02
CA ARG A 302 -29.10 -48.70 40.44
C ARG A 302 -29.14 -48.74 41.96
N THR A 303 -29.49 -47.63 42.59
CA THR A 303 -29.94 -47.62 43.98
C THR A 303 -31.23 -48.43 44.04
N GLY A 304 -31.11 -49.71 44.39
CA GLY A 304 -32.24 -50.60 44.62
C GLY A 304 -33.04 -50.12 45.82
N ALA A 305 -34.04 -49.26 45.60
CA ALA A 305 -35.12 -49.05 46.53
C ALA A 305 -36.15 -50.19 46.38
N ALA A 306 -35.74 -51.42 46.70
CA ALA A 306 -36.68 -52.47 47.02
C ALA A 306 -37.21 -52.18 48.43
N ARG A 307 -38.28 -51.35 48.52
CA ARG A 307 -39.10 -51.30 49.73
C ARG A 307 -39.78 -52.67 49.84
N ALA A 308 -39.18 -53.56 50.63
CA ALA A 308 -39.86 -54.73 51.16
C ALA A 308 -40.97 -54.23 52.08
N SER A 309 -42.20 -54.15 51.56
CA SER A 309 -43.39 -54.18 52.40
C SER A 309 -43.71 -55.65 52.70
N SER A 310 -43.68 -56.01 53.98
CA SER A 310 -44.19 -57.27 54.51
C SER A 310 -44.86 -56.97 55.85
N PRO A 311 -45.83 -57.82 56.22
CA PRO A 311 -47.26 -57.65 56.06
C PRO A 311 -47.92 -56.81 57.16
#